data_AF-A0A7X8XVM0-F1
#
_entry.id   AF-A0A7X8XVM0-F1
#
_cell.length_a   1.000
_cell.length_b   1.000
_cell.length_c   1.000
_cell.angle_alpha   90.00
_cell.angle_beta   90.00
_cell.angle_gamma   90.00
#
_symmetry.space_group_name_H-M   'P 1'
#
loop_
_entity.id
_entity.type
_entity.pdbx_description
1 polymer ?
#
loop_
_entity_poly.entity_id
_entity_poly.type
_entity_poly.pdbx_seq_one_letter_code
_entity_poly.pdbx_strand_id
1 'polypeptide(L)'
;MQSTSIFKQLKSVLLFSLCLLCFSCGEGSYDIGSDDFSESAEDSGGSTGGPQSGLVTAGEWNDLSNWEFWNDLLQEDEFSIAAAQWNINTNNRFSFLVTNNSTPVINAKIELLKDDTILWTSKTDNHGYAEVWLGAYEYQYQSTFNSFSIKVNDELLSHQLIPFDEGANEINITSESSDLNRVEISFIVDATGSMDDELEFLKEDLKSVIENVMQSNSTLDIYTSTVFYRDEGEEYVTRKSDFTNQLSETIAFITQQEADGGGDFPEAVHTALDLSINELQWSENAKTRIAFLLLDAPPHENSQILDDIKNTIQEASRKGIKIIPIAASGIDKPTEFLLRYMAILTNGTYVFITNDSGIGNDHLIPSVGQYDVEYLNELMIRLINEYTE
;
A
#
# COMPACT_ATOMS: atom_id res chain seq x y z
N MET A 1 4.59 39.74 -41.60
CA MET A 1 3.48 39.60 -42.57
C MET A 1 3.06 38.13 -42.59
N GLN A 2 1.81 37.88 -42.18
CA GLN A 2 0.89 36.76 -42.52
C GLN A 2 1.44 35.31 -42.55
N SER A 3 0.98 34.44 -41.63
CA SER A 3 -0.21 33.55 -41.75
C SER A 3 0.24 32.15 -42.26
N THR A 4 -0.11 30.97 -41.71
CA THR A 4 -1.42 30.39 -41.31
C THR A 4 -1.08 29.02 -40.65
N SER A 5 -1.41 28.69 -39.39
CA SER A 5 -2.66 28.12 -38.83
C SER A 5 -3.09 26.70 -39.29
N ILE A 6 -3.04 25.77 -38.31
CA ILE A 6 -4.07 24.78 -37.88
C ILE A 6 -4.45 23.62 -38.82
N PHE A 7 -4.37 22.37 -38.32
CA PHE A 7 -5.48 21.39 -38.42
C PHE A 7 -5.49 20.38 -37.25
N LYS A 8 -6.66 20.26 -36.63
CA LYS A 8 -7.08 19.36 -35.54
C LYS A 8 -7.95 18.24 -36.14
N GLN A 9 -7.88 17.04 -35.54
CA GLN A 9 -8.91 16.00 -35.37
C GLN A 9 -9.67 15.41 -36.59
N LEU A 10 -9.81 14.07 -36.62
CA LEU A 10 -11.14 13.43 -36.49
C LEU A 10 -11.07 11.93 -36.10
N LYS A 11 -11.92 11.57 -35.13
CA LYS A 11 -12.31 10.23 -34.69
C LYS A 11 -13.14 9.53 -35.77
N SER A 12 -13.10 8.19 -35.83
CA SER A 12 -14.14 7.38 -36.49
C SER A 12 -14.69 6.35 -35.51
N VAL A 13 -16.01 6.45 -35.30
CA VAL A 13 -16.87 5.61 -34.49
C VAL A 13 -17.48 4.57 -35.40
N LEU A 14 -17.46 3.29 -35.01
CA LEU A 14 -18.24 2.24 -35.69
C LEU A 14 -19.58 2.04 -34.99
N LEU A 15 -20.65 2.14 -35.79
CA LEU A 15 -22.05 2.10 -35.42
C LEU A 15 -22.57 0.65 -35.60
N PHE A 16 -23.17 0.05 -34.56
CA PHE A 16 -23.92 -1.21 -34.70
C PHE A 16 -25.41 -0.92 -34.85
N SER A 17 -26.00 -1.50 -35.89
CA SER A 17 -27.34 -1.20 -36.40
C SER A 17 -28.42 -2.04 -35.70
N LEU A 18 -29.51 -1.35 -35.35
CA LEU A 18 -30.75 -1.87 -34.77
C LEU A 18 -31.63 -2.46 -35.89
N CYS A 19 -32.11 -3.70 -35.73
CA CYS A 19 -33.13 -4.29 -36.60
C CYS A 19 -34.39 -4.60 -35.80
N LEU A 20 -35.43 -3.79 -36.00
CA LEU A 20 -36.81 -4.06 -35.60
C LEU A 20 -37.46 -5.05 -36.57
N LEU A 21 -38.18 -6.04 -36.06
CA LEU A 21 -39.24 -6.75 -36.77
C LEU A 21 -40.51 -6.73 -35.91
N CYS A 22 -41.52 -6.00 -36.40
CA CYS A 22 -42.90 -6.08 -35.93
C CYS A 22 -43.65 -7.12 -36.77
N PHE A 23 -44.44 -7.98 -36.13
CA PHE A 23 -45.64 -8.58 -36.72
C PHE A 23 -46.76 -8.60 -35.69
N SER A 24 -47.99 -8.40 -36.17
CA SER A 24 -49.17 -8.01 -35.39
C SER A 24 -50.29 -9.06 -35.47
N CYS A 25 -51.12 -9.05 -34.42
CA CYS A 25 -52.54 -9.44 -34.32
C CYS A 25 -52.97 -10.92 -34.26
N GLY A 26 -53.80 -11.22 -33.23
CA GLY A 26 -55.12 -11.86 -33.45
C GLY A 26 -55.57 -12.97 -32.49
N GLU A 27 -56.32 -12.58 -31.45
CA GLU A 27 -57.46 -13.23 -30.75
C GLU A 27 -57.49 -14.72 -30.33
N GLY A 28 -57.97 -14.97 -29.10
CA GLY A 28 -58.64 -16.23 -28.74
C GLY A 28 -58.57 -16.62 -27.25
N SER A 29 -59.71 -16.50 -26.55
CA SER A 29 -60.02 -16.93 -25.17
C SER A 29 -59.71 -18.38 -24.82
N TYR A 30 -59.44 -18.72 -23.55
CA TYR A 30 -60.18 -19.67 -22.68
C TYR A 30 -59.41 -19.94 -21.35
N ASP A 31 -60.15 -20.49 -20.40
CA ASP A 31 -60.06 -20.41 -18.94
C ASP A 31 -59.48 -21.70 -18.30
N ILE A 32 -59.15 -21.61 -17.00
CA ILE A 32 -58.96 -22.69 -16.00
C ILE A 32 -57.66 -23.52 -16.01
N GLY A 33 -57.00 -23.59 -14.84
CA GLY A 33 -56.18 -24.74 -14.45
C GLY A 33 -55.06 -24.43 -13.47
N SER A 34 -55.36 -24.51 -12.17
CA SER A 34 -54.36 -24.78 -11.12
C SER A 34 -53.58 -26.05 -11.44
N ASP A 35 -52.26 -26.04 -11.30
CA ASP A 35 -51.52 -27.18 -10.79
C ASP A 35 -50.13 -26.78 -10.29
N ASP A 36 -49.86 -27.33 -9.11
CA ASP A 36 -48.66 -27.29 -8.28
C ASP A 36 -47.45 -27.81 -9.07
N PHE A 37 -46.40 -27.00 -9.21
CA PHE A 37 -45.08 -27.47 -9.62
C PHE A 37 -44.08 -27.08 -8.55
N SER A 38 -43.85 -28.02 -7.63
CA SER A 38 -42.67 -28.06 -6.78
C SER A 38 -41.44 -28.28 -7.68
N GLU A 39 -40.76 -27.21 -8.05
CA GLU A 39 -39.39 -27.30 -8.56
C GLU A 39 -38.47 -27.59 -7.37
N SER A 40 -37.98 -28.82 -7.35
CA SER A 40 -36.88 -29.25 -6.50
C SER A 40 -35.66 -28.39 -6.81
N ALA A 41 -35.33 -27.49 -5.89
CA ALA A 41 -34.02 -26.86 -5.85
C ALA A 41 -32.96 -27.96 -5.73
N GLU A 42 -32.17 -28.12 -6.78
CA GLU A 42 -30.92 -28.87 -6.72
C GLU A 42 -29.99 -28.13 -5.76
N ASP A 43 -29.90 -28.67 -4.55
CA ASP A 43 -28.88 -28.41 -3.55
C ASP A 43 -27.52 -28.74 -4.17
N SER A 44 -26.88 -27.75 -4.81
CA SER A 44 -25.49 -27.84 -5.22
C SER A 44 -24.61 -27.78 -3.97
N GLY A 45 -24.31 -28.97 -3.46
CA GLY A 45 -23.52 -29.20 -2.25
C GLY A 45 -22.25 -28.34 -2.17
N GLY A 46 -22.06 -27.79 -0.98
CA GLY A 46 -21.01 -26.83 -0.66
C GLY A 46 -19.59 -27.41 -0.58
N SER A 47 -18.66 -26.47 -0.59
CA SER A 47 -17.41 -26.56 0.15
C SER A 47 -17.57 -25.71 1.40
N THR A 48 -18.17 -26.29 2.45
CA THR A 48 -18.12 -25.73 3.81
C THR A 48 -16.78 -26.11 4.45
N GLY A 49 -15.69 -25.57 3.90
CA GLY A 49 -14.45 -25.40 4.65
C GLY A 49 -14.58 -24.13 5.46
N GLY A 50 -14.28 -24.17 6.76
CA GLY A 50 -14.10 -22.93 7.53
C GLY A 50 -12.93 -22.10 6.99
N PRO A 51 -12.65 -20.92 7.55
CA PRO A 51 -11.51 -20.10 7.17
C PRO A 51 -10.21 -20.92 7.14
N GLN A 52 -9.45 -20.79 6.05
CA GLN A 52 -8.16 -21.41 5.81
C GLN A 52 -7.26 -20.43 5.06
N SER A 53 -5.95 -20.50 5.28
CA SER A 53 -4.98 -19.67 4.56
C SER A 53 -4.89 -20.07 3.08
N GLY A 54 -4.49 -19.12 2.23
CA GLY A 54 -4.26 -19.33 0.81
C GLY A 54 -5.55 -19.34 -0.01
N LEU A 55 -6.55 -18.59 0.44
CA LEU A 55 -7.83 -18.44 -0.26
C LEU A 55 -8.06 -17.03 -0.77
N VAL A 56 -7.68 -16.00 0.01
CA VAL A 56 -7.82 -14.60 -0.37
C VAL A 56 -6.92 -14.31 -1.57
N THR A 57 -7.45 -13.65 -2.59
CA THR A 57 -6.71 -13.27 -3.81
C THR A 57 -6.36 -11.79 -3.77
N ALA A 58 -5.18 -11.44 -4.26
CA ALA A 58 -4.69 -10.08 -4.26
C ALA A 58 -3.84 -9.77 -5.50
N GLY A 59 -3.68 -8.48 -5.79
CA GLY A 59 -2.74 -7.96 -6.76
C GLY A 59 -1.76 -6.97 -6.13
N GLU A 60 -0.68 -6.70 -6.84
CA GLU A 60 0.36 -5.75 -6.45
C GLU A 60 0.51 -4.65 -7.51
N TRP A 61 0.79 -3.42 -7.06
CA TRP A 61 1.22 -2.33 -7.91
C TRP A 61 2.32 -1.49 -7.27
N ASN A 62 3.48 -1.42 -7.94
CA ASN A 62 4.59 -0.58 -7.53
C ASN A 62 4.64 0.71 -8.37
N ASP A 63 4.21 1.82 -7.79
CA ASP A 63 4.24 3.14 -8.44
C ASP A 63 5.65 3.68 -8.70
N LEU A 64 6.63 3.33 -7.85
CA LEU A 64 8.02 3.78 -8.04
C LEU A 64 8.64 3.19 -9.30
N SER A 65 8.25 1.96 -9.67
CA SER A 65 8.62 1.28 -10.92
C SER A 65 7.76 1.70 -12.12
N ASN A 66 6.58 2.27 -11.88
CA ASN A 66 5.62 2.70 -12.92
C ASN A 66 5.37 4.21 -12.87
N TRP A 67 6.46 5.00 -12.79
CA TRP A 67 6.38 6.43 -12.47
C TRP A 67 5.58 7.28 -13.46
N GLU A 68 5.66 6.98 -14.76
CA GLU A 68 4.87 7.67 -15.79
C GLU A 68 3.37 7.49 -15.55
N PHE A 69 2.95 6.27 -15.22
CA PHE A 69 1.56 5.96 -14.89
C PHE A 69 1.08 6.74 -13.67
N TRP A 70 1.88 6.80 -12.60
CA TRP A 70 1.54 7.59 -11.41
C TRP A 70 1.35 9.08 -11.74
N ASN A 71 2.25 9.66 -12.54
CA ASN A 71 2.15 11.08 -12.92
C ASN A 71 0.91 11.37 -13.79
N ASP A 72 0.57 10.47 -14.70
CA ASP A 72 -0.63 10.58 -15.53
C ASP A 72 -1.90 10.46 -14.66
N LEU A 73 -1.91 9.52 -13.72
CA LEU A 73 -3.02 9.31 -12.79
C LEU A 73 -3.27 10.55 -11.91
N LEU A 74 -2.21 11.24 -11.46
CA LEU A 74 -2.34 12.51 -10.73
C LEU A 74 -3.00 13.64 -11.53
N GLN A 75 -3.14 13.52 -12.85
CA GLN A 75 -3.88 14.48 -13.68
C GLN A 75 -5.38 14.18 -13.77
N GLU A 76 -5.83 13.03 -13.27
CA GLU A 76 -7.24 12.68 -13.25
C GLU A 76 -7.99 13.42 -12.12
N ASP A 77 -9.28 13.71 -12.32
CA ASP A 77 -10.05 14.57 -11.42
C ASP A 77 -10.06 14.03 -9.97
N GLU A 78 -10.27 12.72 -9.75
CA GLU A 78 -10.34 12.14 -8.40
C GLU A 78 -8.99 12.20 -7.66
N PHE A 79 -7.91 11.81 -8.33
CA PHE A 79 -6.56 11.77 -7.75
C PHE A 79 -5.98 13.17 -7.55
N SER A 80 -6.26 14.12 -8.46
CA SER A 80 -5.84 15.51 -8.31
C SER A 80 -6.55 16.22 -7.15
N ILE A 81 -7.84 15.92 -6.91
CA ILE A 81 -8.59 16.42 -5.74
C ILE A 81 -8.00 15.85 -4.45
N ALA A 82 -7.76 14.53 -4.40
CA ALA A 82 -7.16 13.88 -3.23
C ALA A 82 -5.76 14.44 -2.94
N ALA A 83 -4.92 14.61 -3.97
CA ALA A 83 -3.60 15.22 -3.82
C ALA A 83 -3.67 16.65 -3.28
N ALA A 84 -4.63 17.45 -3.73
CA ALA A 84 -4.85 18.80 -3.21
C ALA A 84 -5.32 18.81 -1.75
N GLN A 85 -6.22 17.91 -1.36
CA GLN A 85 -6.72 17.77 0.00
C GLN A 85 -5.61 17.40 0.99
N TRP A 86 -4.77 16.44 0.62
CA TRP A 86 -3.62 16.02 1.42
C TRP A 86 -2.41 16.96 1.27
N ASN A 87 -2.52 17.99 0.43
CA ASN A 87 -1.44 18.92 0.08
C ASN A 87 -0.17 18.21 -0.47
N ILE A 88 -0.34 17.12 -1.21
CA ILE A 88 0.73 16.21 -1.63
C ILE A 88 1.39 16.66 -2.93
N ASN A 89 2.72 16.58 -3.01
CA ASN A 89 3.43 16.81 -4.26
C ASN A 89 4.59 15.83 -4.43
N THR A 90 4.43 14.87 -5.32
CA THR A 90 5.46 13.86 -5.60
C THR A 90 6.35 14.23 -6.80
N ASN A 91 6.18 15.41 -7.41
CA ASN A 91 6.90 15.75 -8.65
C ASN A 91 8.41 15.94 -8.47
N ASN A 92 8.87 16.26 -7.26
CA ASN A 92 10.28 16.49 -6.98
C ASN A 92 10.91 15.25 -6.31
N ARG A 93 10.95 14.15 -7.07
CA ARG A 93 11.54 12.88 -6.69
C ARG A 93 13.04 12.87 -7.00
N PHE A 94 13.84 12.41 -6.03
CA PHE A 94 15.27 12.14 -6.20
C PHE A 94 15.56 10.70 -5.81
N SER A 95 16.00 9.90 -6.78
CA SER A 95 16.44 8.53 -6.51
C SER A 95 17.94 8.52 -6.27
N PHE A 96 18.37 7.69 -5.32
CA PHE A 96 19.78 7.49 -4.96
C PHE A 96 20.13 6.02 -5.06
N LEU A 97 21.33 5.73 -5.57
CA LEU A 97 21.96 4.41 -5.51
C LEU A 97 23.25 4.53 -4.72
N VAL A 98 23.29 3.94 -3.52
CA VAL A 98 24.48 3.96 -2.66
C VAL A 98 25.20 2.63 -2.72
N THR A 99 26.47 2.65 -3.11
CA THR A 99 27.30 1.46 -3.21
C THR A 99 28.62 1.63 -2.47
N ASN A 100 29.22 0.52 -2.06
CA ASN A 100 30.59 0.42 -1.60
C ASN A 100 31.31 -0.57 -2.52
N ASN A 101 32.20 -0.07 -3.38
CA ASN A 101 32.88 -0.87 -4.40
C ASN A 101 31.90 -1.73 -5.25
N SER A 102 30.81 -1.12 -5.72
CA SER A 102 29.73 -1.75 -6.50
C SER A 102 28.84 -2.74 -5.74
N THR A 103 29.07 -2.98 -4.44
CA THR A 103 28.13 -3.69 -3.58
C THR A 103 27.09 -2.70 -3.04
N PRO A 104 25.79 -2.98 -3.12
CA PRO A 104 24.75 -2.18 -2.47
C PRO A 104 25.04 -1.95 -0.98
N VAL A 105 24.84 -0.72 -0.51
CA VAL A 105 24.89 -0.43 0.93
C VAL A 105 23.46 -0.39 1.44
N ILE A 106 23.14 -1.27 2.38
CA ILE A 106 21.84 -1.33 3.06
C ILE A 106 21.84 -0.36 4.24
N ASN A 107 20.71 0.31 4.49
CA ASN A 107 20.53 1.29 5.57
C ASN A 107 21.47 2.52 5.51
N ALA A 108 22.01 2.87 4.35
CA ALA A 108 22.69 4.15 4.20
C ALA A 108 21.65 5.26 4.41
N LYS A 109 21.86 6.11 5.41
CA LYS A 109 20.97 7.23 5.73
C LYS A 109 21.23 8.35 4.73
N ILE A 110 20.20 8.77 4.00
CA ILE A 110 20.27 9.87 3.05
C ILE A 110 19.41 11.02 3.58
N GLU A 111 20.02 12.19 3.73
CA GLU A 111 19.34 13.42 4.17
C GLU A 111 19.44 14.47 3.05
N LEU A 112 18.30 15.02 2.62
CA LEU A 112 18.23 16.18 1.74
C LEU A 112 18.10 17.44 2.61
N LEU A 113 18.97 18.42 2.37
CA LEU A 113 19.02 19.64 3.17
C LEU A 113 18.95 20.90 2.31
N LYS A 114 18.38 21.94 2.90
CA LYS A 114 18.45 23.33 2.42
C LYS A 114 18.85 24.23 3.59
N ASP A 115 19.94 24.98 3.44
CA ASP A 115 20.45 25.88 4.48
C ASP A 115 20.55 25.20 5.86
N ASP A 116 21.17 24.00 5.91
CA ASP A 116 21.30 23.10 7.07
C ASP A 116 20.00 22.53 7.66
N THR A 117 18.83 22.89 7.11
CA THR A 117 17.54 22.32 7.49
C THR A 117 17.30 21.02 6.72
N ILE A 118 17.07 19.91 7.44
CA ILE A 118 16.68 18.63 6.84
C ILE A 118 15.26 18.76 6.31
N LEU A 119 15.09 18.48 5.01
CA LEU A 119 13.80 18.49 4.34
C LEU A 119 13.20 17.09 4.21
N TRP A 120 14.06 16.08 4.03
CA TRP A 120 13.66 14.68 3.96
C TRP A 120 14.80 13.78 4.41
N THR A 121 14.46 12.63 5.00
CA THR A 121 15.42 11.59 5.35
C THR A 121 14.86 10.24 4.92
N SER A 122 15.70 9.42 4.30
CA SER A 122 15.37 8.05 3.91
C SER A 122 16.56 7.13 4.21
N LYS A 123 16.35 5.82 4.11
CA LYS A 123 17.39 4.80 4.22
C LYS A 123 17.37 3.90 2.99
N THR A 124 18.54 3.51 2.51
CA THR A 124 18.63 2.60 1.37
C THR A 124 18.12 1.19 1.69
N ASP A 125 17.47 0.57 0.70
CA ASP A 125 17.00 -0.81 0.73
C ASP A 125 18.13 -1.83 0.49
N ASN A 126 17.75 -3.11 0.33
CA ASN A 126 18.69 -4.21 0.07
C ASN A 126 19.39 -4.12 -1.29
N HIS A 127 18.87 -3.31 -2.21
CA HIS A 127 19.47 -3.00 -3.51
C HIS A 127 20.30 -1.70 -3.50
N GLY A 128 20.36 -1.02 -2.35
CA GLY A 128 21.11 0.22 -2.19
C GLY A 128 20.34 1.45 -2.67
N TYR A 129 19.04 1.32 -2.96
CA TYR A 129 18.19 2.40 -3.44
C TYR A 129 17.44 3.09 -2.31
N ALA A 130 17.32 4.41 -2.39
CA ALA A 130 16.45 5.21 -1.56
C ALA A 130 15.81 6.34 -2.38
N GLU A 131 14.56 6.64 -2.09
CA GLU A 131 13.87 7.79 -2.66
C GLU A 131 13.81 8.93 -1.64
N VAL A 132 14.00 10.15 -2.13
CA VAL A 132 14.02 11.36 -1.32
C VAL A 132 13.16 12.43 -1.99
N TRP A 133 12.38 13.15 -1.19
CA TRP A 133 11.29 13.98 -1.69
C TRP A 133 11.45 15.43 -1.29
N LEU A 134 11.28 16.34 -2.24
CA LEU A 134 11.33 17.78 -1.98
C LEU A 134 9.93 18.39 -2.06
N GLY A 135 9.46 18.97 -0.95
CA GLY A 135 8.13 19.56 -0.88
C GLY A 135 7.01 18.52 -0.99
N ALA A 136 7.22 17.31 -0.45
CA ALA A 136 6.27 16.19 -0.51
C ALA A 136 4.85 16.55 -0.01
N TYR A 137 4.75 17.54 0.86
CA TYR A 137 3.52 18.08 1.44
C TYR A 137 3.31 19.56 1.08
N GLU A 138 3.73 19.96 -0.12
CA GLU A 138 3.52 21.30 -0.66
C GLU A 138 2.97 21.20 -2.11
N TYR A 139 1.65 21.04 -2.25
CA TYR A 139 0.95 20.80 -3.53
C TYR A 139 1.34 21.77 -4.66
N GLN A 140 1.56 23.06 -4.31
CA GLN A 140 1.88 24.12 -5.27
C GLN A 140 3.38 24.44 -5.36
N TYR A 141 4.24 23.64 -4.73
CA TYR A 141 5.66 23.90 -4.69
C TYR A 141 6.31 23.69 -6.06
N GLN A 142 6.91 24.76 -6.57
CA GLN A 142 7.78 24.75 -7.74
C GLN A 142 9.18 25.14 -7.30
N SER A 143 10.09 24.18 -7.28
CA SER A 143 11.48 24.45 -6.90
C SER A 143 12.33 24.81 -8.10
N THR A 144 13.33 25.65 -7.84
CA THR A 144 14.57 25.60 -8.62
C THR A 144 15.53 24.74 -7.84
N PHE A 145 16.05 23.65 -8.41
CA PHE A 145 16.98 22.69 -7.78
C PHE A 145 18.35 23.25 -7.38
N ASN A 146 18.46 24.57 -7.26
CA ASN A 146 19.65 25.25 -6.78
C ASN A 146 19.69 25.22 -5.24
N SER A 147 20.90 25.23 -4.68
CA SER A 147 21.14 25.40 -3.23
C SER A 147 20.64 24.27 -2.29
N PHE A 148 20.49 23.05 -2.81
CA PHE A 148 20.32 21.86 -1.97
C PHE A 148 21.66 21.16 -1.74
N SER A 149 21.76 20.46 -0.61
CA SER A 149 22.89 19.60 -0.29
C SER A 149 22.39 18.26 0.22
N ILE A 150 23.24 17.24 0.13
CA ILE A 150 22.91 15.90 0.61
C ILE A 150 23.93 15.46 1.66
N LYS A 151 23.45 14.73 2.66
CA LYS A 151 24.32 13.92 3.53
C LYS A 151 24.05 12.45 3.29
N VAL A 152 25.12 11.66 3.28
CA VAL A 152 25.03 10.20 3.35
C VAL A 152 25.81 9.74 4.57
N ASN A 153 25.15 9.03 5.48
CA ASN A 153 25.71 8.61 6.77
C ASN A 153 26.41 9.76 7.52
N ASP A 154 25.70 10.89 7.67
CA ASP A 154 26.15 12.12 8.33
C ASP A 154 27.29 12.89 7.62
N GLU A 155 27.82 12.38 6.52
CA GLU A 155 28.84 13.05 5.71
C GLU A 155 28.20 13.90 4.60
N LEU A 156 28.52 15.19 4.59
CA LEU A 156 28.10 16.10 3.52
C LEU A 156 28.82 15.74 2.21
N LEU A 157 28.06 15.47 1.15
CA LEU A 157 28.64 15.14 -0.14
C LEU A 157 28.67 16.38 -1.06
N SER A 158 29.81 16.55 -1.75
CA SER A 158 29.91 17.48 -2.89
C SER A 158 29.35 16.81 -4.14
N HIS A 159 28.05 16.51 -4.13
CA HIS A 159 27.34 15.87 -5.24
C HIS A 159 26.37 16.87 -5.86
N GLN A 160 26.40 17.00 -7.19
CA GLN A 160 25.37 17.76 -7.89
C GLN A 160 24.12 16.91 -7.97
N LEU A 161 23.10 17.29 -7.22
CA LEU A 161 21.81 16.61 -7.20
C LEU A 161 21.15 16.68 -8.57
N ILE A 162 20.74 15.52 -9.10
CA ILE A 162 19.94 15.41 -10.33
C ILE A 162 18.54 14.86 -9.99
N PRO A 163 17.47 15.38 -10.61
CA PRO A 163 16.12 14.86 -10.42
C PRO A 163 15.95 13.47 -11.06
N PHE A 164 14.94 12.71 -10.62
CA PHE A 164 14.70 11.33 -11.06
C PHE A 164 14.57 11.16 -12.59
N ASP A 165 14.00 12.13 -13.30
CA ASP A 165 13.86 12.11 -14.76
C ASP A 165 15.21 12.18 -15.52
N GLU A 166 16.27 12.63 -14.84
CA GLU A 166 17.64 12.60 -15.36
C GLU A 166 18.41 11.32 -14.96
N GLY A 167 17.93 10.57 -13.97
CA GLY A 167 18.50 9.31 -13.49
C GLY A 167 18.66 9.24 -11.97
N ALA A 168 19.31 8.18 -11.49
CA ALA A 168 19.64 8.02 -10.08
C ALA A 168 20.94 8.75 -9.72
N ASN A 169 20.98 9.33 -8.52
CA ASN A 169 22.18 9.89 -7.92
C ASN A 169 23.06 8.74 -7.41
N GLU A 170 24.07 8.37 -8.20
CA GLU A 170 25.01 7.31 -7.85
C GLU A 170 26.07 7.81 -6.86
N ILE A 171 26.07 7.24 -5.66
CA ILE A 171 26.98 7.59 -4.57
C ILE A 171 27.84 6.37 -4.21
N ASN A 172 29.16 6.55 -4.20
CA ASN A 172 30.09 5.54 -3.69
C ASN A 172 30.62 5.96 -2.33
N ILE A 173 30.44 5.12 -1.32
CA ILE A 173 30.95 5.36 0.05
C ILE A 173 31.88 4.25 0.50
N THR A 174 32.77 4.59 1.44
CA THR A 174 33.52 3.58 2.19
C THR A 174 32.71 3.24 3.45
N SER A 175 32.07 2.07 3.47
CA SER A 175 31.38 1.56 4.64
C SER A 175 32.08 0.29 5.14
N GLU A 176 32.06 0.06 6.45
CA GLU A 176 32.32 -1.29 6.94
C GLU A 176 31.14 -2.18 6.52
N SER A 177 31.43 -3.44 6.16
CA SER A 177 30.39 -4.42 5.91
C SER A 177 29.70 -4.73 7.23
N SER A 178 28.41 -4.40 7.33
CA SER A 178 27.55 -4.84 8.41
C SER A 178 26.84 -6.12 7.99
N ASP A 179 27.04 -7.19 8.76
CA ASP A 179 26.28 -8.42 8.61
C ASP A 179 24.90 -8.20 9.25
N LEU A 180 23.97 -7.66 8.46
CA LEU A 180 22.60 -7.37 8.90
C LEU A 180 21.71 -8.57 8.59
N ASN A 181 21.38 -9.35 9.61
CA ASN A 181 20.47 -10.50 9.46
C ASN A 181 19.07 -10.24 10.03
N ARG A 182 18.89 -9.15 10.80
CA ARG A 182 17.61 -8.84 11.44
C ARG A 182 16.59 -8.30 10.45
N VAL A 183 15.40 -8.88 10.45
CA VAL A 183 14.25 -8.48 9.64
C VAL A 183 13.09 -8.18 10.59
N GLU A 184 12.43 -7.03 10.43
CA GLU A 184 11.31 -6.65 11.28
C GLU A 184 10.05 -6.47 10.42
N ILE A 185 8.98 -7.16 10.79
CA ILE A 185 7.72 -7.16 10.07
C ILE A 185 6.59 -6.85 11.05
N SER A 186 5.85 -5.78 10.82
CA SER A 186 4.66 -5.43 11.60
C SER A 186 3.41 -5.58 10.75
N PHE A 187 2.40 -6.24 11.29
CA PHE A 187 1.06 -6.28 10.69
C PHE A 187 0.15 -5.32 11.45
N ILE A 188 -0.36 -4.32 10.76
CA ILE A 188 -1.28 -3.31 11.26
C ILE A 188 -2.63 -3.63 10.62
N VAL A 189 -3.62 -4.02 11.41
CA VAL A 189 -4.84 -4.67 10.92
C VAL A 189 -6.06 -3.96 11.46
N ASP A 190 -6.94 -3.55 10.56
CA ASP A 190 -8.28 -3.09 10.88
C ASP A 190 -9.11 -4.24 11.49
N ALA A 191 -9.72 -3.98 12.64
CA ALA A 191 -10.50 -4.94 13.41
C ALA A 191 -11.91 -4.41 13.71
N THR A 192 -12.39 -3.47 12.90
CA THR A 192 -13.74 -2.91 12.94
C THR A 192 -14.76 -3.93 12.44
N GLY A 193 -16.04 -3.72 12.74
CA GLY A 193 -17.10 -4.67 12.38
C GLY A 193 -17.28 -4.88 10.87
N SER A 194 -16.86 -3.94 10.02
CA SER A 194 -16.94 -4.11 8.56
C SER A 194 -15.96 -5.15 8.01
N MET A 195 -14.91 -5.46 8.77
CA MET A 195 -13.94 -6.51 8.45
C MET A 195 -14.40 -7.93 8.84
N ASP A 196 -15.56 -8.12 9.49
CA ASP A 196 -15.98 -9.40 10.10
C ASP A 196 -16.04 -10.58 9.11
N ASP A 197 -16.38 -10.32 7.85
CA ASP A 197 -16.47 -11.34 6.80
C ASP A 197 -15.12 -11.77 6.23
N GLU A 198 -14.10 -10.92 6.36
CA GLU A 198 -12.77 -11.12 5.78
C GLU A 198 -11.70 -11.46 6.84
N LEU A 199 -11.83 -10.89 8.05
CA LEU A 199 -10.80 -10.91 9.09
C LEU A 199 -10.36 -12.32 9.49
N GLU A 200 -11.27 -13.29 9.55
CA GLU A 200 -10.90 -14.66 9.89
C GLU A 200 -10.06 -15.34 8.79
N PHE A 201 -10.29 -15.03 7.52
CA PHE A 201 -9.43 -15.50 6.42
C PHE A 201 -8.06 -14.81 6.47
N LEU A 202 -8.06 -13.50 6.70
CA LEU A 202 -6.84 -12.71 6.83
C LEU A 202 -5.99 -13.18 8.01
N LYS A 203 -6.60 -13.49 9.16
CA LYS A 203 -5.89 -14.08 10.30
C LYS A 203 -5.19 -15.39 9.92
N GLU A 204 -5.83 -16.26 9.13
CA GLU A 204 -5.19 -17.49 8.67
C GLU A 204 -4.06 -17.21 7.65
N ASP A 205 -4.23 -16.26 6.73
CA ASP A 205 -3.18 -15.82 5.81
C ASP A 205 -1.97 -15.24 6.54
N LEU A 206 -2.18 -14.34 7.51
CA LEU A 206 -1.12 -13.77 8.34
C LEU A 206 -0.35 -14.86 9.09
N LYS A 207 -1.05 -15.84 9.67
CA LYS A 207 -0.40 -16.99 10.33
C LYS A 207 0.48 -17.76 9.35
N SER A 208 -0.07 -18.09 8.18
CA SER A 208 0.67 -18.80 7.12
C SER A 208 1.90 -18.02 6.66
N VAL A 209 1.79 -16.71 6.45
CA VAL A 209 2.91 -15.84 6.08
C VAL A 209 4.02 -15.92 7.13
N ILE A 210 3.69 -15.70 8.41
CA ILE A 210 4.68 -15.71 9.50
C ILE A 210 5.35 -17.08 9.61
N GLU A 211 4.56 -18.17 9.57
CA GLU A 211 5.08 -19.54 9.64
C GLU A 211 6.05 -19.84 8.49
N ASN A 212 5.67 -19.51 7.26
CA ASN A 212 6.47 -19.80 6.07
C ASN A 212 7.76 -18.97 6.05
N VAL A 213 7.67 -17.66 6.29
CA VAL A 213 8.84 -16.76 6.26
C VAL A 213 9.86 -17.15 7.32
N MET A 214 9.42 -17.48 8.53
CA MET A 214 10.33 -17.92 9.61
C MET A 214 10.94 -19.30 9.34
N GLN A 215 10.26 -20.19 8.62
CA GLN A 215 10.78 -21.52 8.29
C GLN A 215 11.71 -21.53 7.07
N SER A 216 11.44 -20.70 6.07
CA SER A 216 12.20 -20.67 4.81
C SER A 216 13.51 -19.88 4.91
N ASN A 217 13.62 -18.94 5.86
CA ASN A 217 14.75 -18.03 5.98
C ASN A 217 15.65 -18.32 7.19
N SER A 218 16.32 -19.48 7.19
CA SER A 218 17.15 -19.94 8.33
C SER A 218 18.37 -19.06 8.67
N THR A 219 18.74 -18.12 7.80
CA THR A 219 19.86 -17.19 8.01
C THR A 219 19.42 -15.82 8.52
N LEU A 220 18.12 -15.53 8.51
CA LEU A 220 17.57 -14.23 8.93
C LEU A 220 17.00 -14.33 10.35
N ASP A 221 17.27 -13.30 11.14
CA ASP A 221 16.66 -13.11 12.46
C ASP A 221 15.35 -12.34 12.27
N ILE A 222 14.26 -13.05 11.99
CA ILE A 222 12.94 -12.47 11.75
C ILE A 222 12.22 -12.18 13.07
N TYR A 223 11.81 -10.93 13.24
CA TYR A 223 10.98 -10.45 14.34
C TYR A 223 9.66 -9.97 13.77
N THR A 224 8.57 -10.33 14.44
CA THR A 224 7.22 -9.94 14.06
C THR A 224 6.53 -9.17 15.18
N SER A 225 5.72 -8.19 14.82
CA SER A 225 4.81 -7.47 15.71
C SER A 225 3.44 -7.37 15.05
N THR A 226 2.42 -7.08 15.85
CA THR A 226 1.06 -6.93 15.36
C THR A 226 0.37 -5.80 16.08
N VAL A 227 -0.38 -4.97 15.36
CA VAL A 227 -1.21 -3.90 15.88
C VAL A 227 -2.60 -4.09 15.30
N PHE A 228 -3.61 -4.23 16.15
CA PHE A 228 -5.01 -4.26 15.73
C PHE A 228 -5.65 -2.97 16.20
N TYR A 229 -6.49 -2.37 15.37
CA TYR A 229 -7.18 -1.13 15.71
C TYR A 229 -8.67 -1.18 15.38
N ARG A 230 -9.43 -0.32 16.06
CA ARG A 230 -10.85 -0.02 15.81
C ARG A 230 -11.01 1.50 15.84
N ASP A 231 -12.24 2.02 15.90
CA ASP A 231 -12.45 3.46 16.01
C ASP A 231 -12.41 4.04 17.45
N GLU A 232 -12.46 5.36 17.50
CA GLU A 232 -12.64 6.15 18.71
C GLU A 232 -13.96 5.83 19.44
N GLY A 233 -13.89 5.63 20.75
CA GLY A 233 -15.05 5.34 21.58
C GLY A 233 -15.43 3.85 21.68
N GLU A 234 -14.71 2.98 20.98
CA GLU A 234 -14.83 1.53 21.08
C GLU A 234 -14.17 0.94 22.35
N GLU A 235 -14.29 -0.38 22.56
CA GLU A 235 -13.65 -1.08 23.68
C GLU A 235 -12.14 -0.79 23.77
N TYR A 236 -11.50 -0.63 22.62
CA TYR A 236 -10.14 -0.16 22.46
C TYR A 236 -10.00 0.54 21.11
N VAL A 237 -9.13 1.56 21.03
CA VAL A 237 -8.71 2.13 19.75
C VAL A 237 -7.59 1.29 19.15
N THR A 238 -6.60 0.89 19.96
CA THR A 238 -5.49 0.03 19.51
C THR A 238 -5.13 -1.05 20.54
N ARG A 239 -4.66 -2.18 20.04
CA ARG A 239 -3.98 -3.25 20.79
C ARG A 239 -2.73 -3.67 20.05
N LYS A 240 -1.64 -3.97 20.77
CA LYS A 240 -0.38 -4.37 20.16
C LYS A 240 0.28 -5.58 20.81
N SER A 241 1.05 -6.30 20.01
CA SER A 241 2.12 -7.20 20.43
C SER A 241 3.44 -6.61 19.94
N ASP A 242 4.39 -6.39 20.86
CA ASP A 242 5.72 -5.89 20.51
C ASP A 242 6.51 -6.92 19.69
N PHE A 243 7.62 -6.47 19.07
CA PHE A 243 8.49 -7.33 18.27
C PHE A 243 9.01 -8.54 19.05
N THR A 244 8.73 -9.73 18.52
CA THR A 244 9.21 -11.01 19.04
C THR A 244 9.65 -11.91 17.90
N ASN A 245 10.64 -12.76 18.16
CA ASN A 245 11.04 -13.84 17.24
C ASN A 245 10.40 -15.18 17.62
N GLN A 246 9.41 -15.15 18.52
CA GLN A 246 8.68 -16.32 18.98
C GLN A 246 7.37 -16.43 18.21
N LEU A 247 7.36 -17.27 17.17
CA LEU A 247 6.19 -17.54 16.32
C LEU A 247 4.90 -17.72 17.15
N SER A 248 4.94 -18.54 18.21
CA SER A 248 3.76 -18.84 19.03
C SER A 248 3.15 -17.62 19.72
N GLU A 249 3.95 -16.60 20.05
CA GLU A 249 3.46 -15.38 20.72
C GLU A 249 2.64 -14.53 19.75
N THR A 250 3.18 -14.25 18.57
CA THR A 250 2.50 -13.49 17.52
C THR A 250 1.22 -14.18 17.05
N ILE A 251 1.29 -15.50 16.79
CA ILE A 251 0.13 -16.29 16.34
C ILE A 251 -0.97 -16.33 17.42
N ALA A 252 -0.59 -16.48 18.69
CA ALA A 252 -1.55 -16.45 19.79
C ALA A 252 -2.23 -15.08 19.92
N PHE A 253 -1.49 -13.98 19.71
CA PHE A 253 -2.06 -12.63 19.74
C PHE A 253 -3.07 -12.43 18.60
N ILE A 254 -2.71 -12.75 17.36
CA ILE A 254 -3.59 -12.65 16.18
C ILE A 254 -4.87 -13.45 16.39
N THR A 255 -4.74 -14.69 16.89
CA THR A 255 -5.89 -15.61 17.06
C THR A 255 -6.95 -15.06 18.02
N GLN A 256 -6.57 -14.23 18.99
CA GLN A 256 -7.46 -13.66 20.01
C GLN A 256 -8.21 -12.41 19.55
N GLN A 257 -7.91 -11.86 18.37
CA GLN A 257 -8.59 -10.66 17.87
C GLN A 257 -9.87 -11.03 17.13
N GLU A 258 -10.88 -10.19 17.25
CA GLU A 258 -12.19 -10.35 16.61
C GLU A 258 -12.62 -8.98 16.07
N ALA A 259 -13.34 -8.98 14.96
CA ALA A 259 -13.95 -7.78 14.40
C ALA A 259 -15.10 -7.34 15.30
N ASP A 260 -15.13 -6.06 15.68
CA ASP A 260 -16.26 -5.49 16.42
C ASP A 260 -16.22 -3.96 16.35
N GLY A 261 -17.32 -3.33 16.74
CA GLY A 261 -17.43 -1.87 16.77
C GLY A 261 -17.47 -1.22 15.39
N GLY A 262 -17.29 0.09 15.38
CA GLY A 262 -17.38 0.94 14.18
C GLY A 262 -18.84 1.37 13.90
N GLY A 263 -19.11 1.73 12.65
CA GLY A 263 -20.45 2.06 12.16
C GLY A 263 -20.52 3.38 11.40
N ASP A 264 -19.52 4.23 11.53
CA ASP A 264 -19.18 5.26 10.56
C ASP A 264 -17.97 4.85 9.72
N PHE A 265 -17.88 5.46 8.54
CA PHE A 265 -16.74 5.37 7.62
C PHE A 265 -16.23 6.81 7.57
N PRO A 266 -15.32 7.20 8.49
CA PRO A 266 -13.92 6.75 8.58
C PRO A 266 -13.51 6.07 9.91
N GLU A 267 -12.27 5.58 9.99
CA GLU A 267 -11.71 4.81 11.12
C GLU A 267 -10.41 5.41 11.71
N ALA A 268 -9.93 4.90 12.86
CA ALA A 268 -8.75 5.44 13.59
C ALA A 268 -7.38 5.01 13.03
N VAL A 269 -7.23 4.96 11.69
CA VAL A 269 -5.98 4.55 10.99
C VAL A 269 -4.76 5.35 11.46
N HIS A 270 -4.92 6.65 11.71
CA HIS A 270 -3.85 7.53 12.18
C HIS A 270 -3.26 7.11 13.53
N THR A 271 -4.11 6.69 14.48
CA THR A 271 -3.68 6.20 15.80
C THR A 271 -2.92 4.88 15.68
N ALA A 272 -3.39 3.99 14.80
CA ALA A 272 -2.71 2.72 14.53
C ALA A 272 -1.34 2.92 13.87
N LEU A 273 -1.25 3.83 12.89
CA LEU A 273 0.00 4.19 12.23
C LEU A 273 0.99 4.82 13.21
N ASP A 274 0.59 5.79 14.03
CA ASP A 274 1.47 6.42 15.01
C ASP A 274 2.02 5.39 15.99
N LEU A 275 1.17 4.55 16.57
CA LEU A 275 1.60 3.49 17.47
C LEU A 275 2.58 2.51 16.78
N SER A 276 2.29 2.14 15.54
CA SER A 276 3.10 1.16 14.80
C SER A 276 4.45 1.72 14.38
N ILE A 277 4.54 2.99 14.02
CA ILE A 277 5.78 3.59 13.52
C ILE A 277 6.59 4.19 14.68
N ASN A 278 5.94 4.82 15.66
CA ASN A 278 6.59 5.60 16.72
C ASN A 278 6.74 4.88 18.04
N GLU A 279 5.79 4.03 18.43
CA GLU A 279 5.90 3.32 19.71
C GLU A 279 6.53 1.95 19.61
N LEU A 280 6.30 1.20 18.53
CA LEU A 280 7.01 -0.06 18.32
C LEU A 280 8.51 0.20 18.21
N GLN A 281 9.30 -0.61 18.93
CA GLN A 281 10.74 -0.44 19.04
C GLN A 281 11.47 -1.08 17.86
N TRP A 282 11.32 -0.47 16.68
CA TRP A 282 12.08 -0.85 15.48
C TRP A 282 13.59 -0.73 15.74
N SER A 283 14.34 -1.76 15.36
CA SER A 283 15.79 -1.78 15.47
C SER A 283 16.40 -0.82 14.45
N GLU A 284 17.31 0.07 14.87
CA GLU A 284 18.07 0.93 13.96
C GLU A 284 19.01 0.15 13.02
N ASN A 285 19.29 -1.13 13.32
CA ASN A 285 20.18 -2.01 12.57
C ASN A 285 19.46 -3.18 11.88
N ALA A 286 18.12 -3.17 11.76
CA ALA A 286 17.42 -4.16 10.96
C ALA A 286 17.80 -4.01 9.47
N LYS A 287 18.12 -5.12 8.78
CA LYS A 287 18.35 -5.16 7.32
C LYS A 287 17.17 -4.56 6.57
N THR A 288 15.95 -4.91 7.00
CA THR A 288 14.71 -4.35 6.46
C THR A 288 13.65 -4.22 7.55
N ARG A 289 12.71 -3.31 7.30
CA ARG A 289 11.57 -3.00 8.18
C ARG A 289 10.34 -2.87 7.30
N ILE A 290 9.35 -3.71 7.51
CA ILE A 290 8.13 -3.76 6.70
C ILE A 290 6.92 -3.60 7.61
N ALA A 291 6.05 -2.64 7.31
CA ALA A 291 4.76 -2.46 7.97
C ALA A 291 3.66 -2.75 6.96
N PHE A 292 3.01 -3.90 7.08
CA PHE A 292 1.80 -4.21 6.33
C PHE A 292 0.62 -3.51 6.98
N LEU A 293 -0.05 -2.62 6.25
CA LEU A 293 -1.24 -1.90 6.73
C LEU A 293 -2.47 -2.44 6.01
N LEU A 294 -3.26 -3.26 6.69
CA LEU A 294 -4.46 -3.88 6.14
C LEU A 294 -5.71 -3.17 6.67
N LEU A 295 -6.53 -2.64 5.74
CA LEU A 295 -7.70 -1.82 6.07
C LEU A 295 -8.77 -1.81 4.98
N ASP A 296 -10.01 -1.56 5.38
CA ASP A 296 -11.21 -1.40 4.53
C ASP A 296 -11.80 0.03 4.54
N ALA A 297 -11.26 0.93 5.37
CA ALA A 297 -11.77 2.30 5.53
C ALA A 297 -10.68 3.40 5.58
N PRO A 298 -11.01 4.66 5.21
CA PRO A 298 -10.12 5.81 5.32
C PRO A 298 -9.88 6.23 6.77
N PRO A 299 -8.80 6.99 7.03
CA PRO A 299 -8.69 7.77 8.25
C PRO A 299 -9.74 8.88 8.31
N HIS A 300 -10.07 9.32 9.53
CA HIS A 300 -10.77 10.58 9.76
C HIS A 300 -10.04 11.79 9.13
N GLU A 301 -10.76 12.76 8.55
CA GLU A 301 -10.18 13.79 7.66
C GLU A 301 -9.95 15.17 8.30
N ASN A 302 -9.97 15.29 9.63
CA ASN A 302 -9.70 16.59 10.25
C ASN A 302 -8.22 16.99 10.13
N SER A 303 -7.93 18.29 10.19
CA SER A 303 -6.59 18.81 9.88
C SER A 303 -5.47 18.24 10.77
N GLN A 304 -5.78 17.95 12.04
CA GLN A 304 -4.80 17.37 12.95
C GLN A 304 -4.42 15.96 12.49
N ILE A 305 -5.41 15.15 12.12
CA ILE A 305 -5.19 13.77 11.66
C ILE A 305 -4.41 13.74 10.34
N LEU A 306 -4.73 14.65 9.42
CA LEU A 306 -3.96 14.80 8.18
C LEU A 306 -2.49 15.07 8.50
N ASP A 307 -2.19 15.97 9.42
CA ASP A 307 -0.80 16.28 9.79
C ASP A 307 -0.13 15.11 10.54
N ASP A 308 -0.85 14.39 11.40
CA ASP A 308 -0.33 13.22 12.13
C ASP A 308 0.06 12.09 11.17
N ILE A 309 -0.76 11.83 10.15
CA ILE A 309 -0.44 10.83 9.11
C ILE A 309 0.78 11.26 8.30
N LYS A 310 0.87 12.53 7.88
CA LYS A 310 2.03 13.05 7.14
C LYS A 310 3.32 12.89 7.96
N ASN A 311 3.29 13.30 9.23
CA ASN A 311 4.41 13.17 10.14
C ASN A 311 4.82 11.69 10.31
N THR A 312 3.85 10.79 10.41
CA THR A 312 4.09 9.35 10.56
C THR A 312 4.73 8.74 9.31
N ILE A 313 4.29 9.13 8.11
CA ILE A 313 4.89 8.69 6.85
C ILE A 313 6.34 9.20 6.72
N GLN A 314 6.60 10.46 7.08
CA GLN A 314 7.97 11.00 7.10
C GLN A 314 8.87 10.24 8.07
N GLU A 315 8.34 9.91 9.24
CA GLU A 315 9.07 9.19 10.27
C GLU A 315 9.32 7.73 9.89
N ALA A 316 8.38 7.09 9.19
CA ALA A 316 8.57 5.78 8.58
C ALA A 316 9.71 5.82 7.54
N SER A 317 9.71 6.80 6.63
CA SER A 317 10.79 7.02 5.65
C SER A 317 12.14 7.23 6.36
N ARG A 318 12.19 8.10 7.38
CA ARG A 318 13.40 8.37 8.20
C ARG A 318 13.95 7.10 8.85
N LYS A 319 13.07 6.25 9.38
CA LYS A 319 13.43 4.96 10.01
C LYS A 319 13.79 3.88 8.99
N GLY A 320 13.48 4.08 7.71
CA GLY A 320 13.62 3.07 6.66
C GLY A 320 12.57 1.97 6.77
N ILE A 321 11.38 2.30 7.28
CA ILE A 321 10.21 1.41 7.34
C ILE A 321 9.44 1.56 6.04
N LYS A 322 9.25 0.44 5.33
CA LYS A 322 8.38 0.36 4.15
C LYS A 322 6.95 0.13 4.61
N ILE A 323 6.05 1.07 4.31
CA ILE A 323 4.62 0.84 4.50
C ILE A 323 4.11 0.16 3.24
N ILE A 324 3.53 -1.02 3.39
CA ILE A 324 2.88 -1.79 2.33
C ILE A 324 1.40 -1.87 2.68
N PRO A 325 0.57 -0.97 2.14
CA PRO A 325 -0.87 -1.06 2.36
C PRO A 325 -1.47 -2.23 1.60
N ILE A 326 -2.44 -2.88 2.23
CA ILE A 326 -3.28 -3.94 1.68
C ILE A 326 -4.71 -3.41 1.76
N ALA A 327 -5.24 -2.92 0.64
CA ALA A 327 -6.62 -2.49 0.55
C ALA A 327 -7.56 -3.71 0.53
N ALA A 328 -8.43 -3.80 1.53
CA ALA A 328 -9.50 -4.79 1.59
C ALA A 328 -10.76 -4.26 0.88
N SER A 329 -11.90 -4.91 1.13
CA SER A 329 -13.21 -4.43 0.66
C SER A 329 -13.52 -3.01 1.16
N GLY A 330 -14.54 -2.33 0.62
CA GLY A 330 -14.97 -1.01 1.14
C GLY A 330 -14.11 0.22 0.80
N ILE A 331 -12.85 0.05 0.39
CA ILE A 331 -11.93 1.14 0.04
C ILE A 331 -12.43 1.96 -1.16
N ASP A 332 -12.35 3.30 -1.04
CA ASP A 332 -12.70 4.23 -2.11
C ASP A 332 -11.46 4.83 -2.84
N LYS A 333 -11.69 5.63 -3.88
CA LYS A 333 -10.60 6.21 -4.70
C LYS A 333 -9.71 7.21 -3.94
N PRO A 334 -10.25 8.14 -3.14
CA PRO A 334 -9.42 8.97 -2.26
C PRO A 334 -8.54 8.15 -1.30
N THR A 335 -9.07 7.06 -0.75
CA THR A 335 -8.31 6.16 0.13
C THR A 335 -7.25 5.40 -0.66
N GLU A 336 -7.57 4.84 -1.83
CA GLU A 336 -6.57 4.20 -2.72
C GLU A 336 -5.39 5.15 -2.98
N PHE A 337 -5.66 6.41 -3.29
CA PHE A 337 -4.63 7.43 -3.47
C PHE A 337 -3.73 7.58 -2.23
N LEU A 338 -4.33 7.69 -1.04
CA LEU A 338 -3.58 7.81 0.22
C LEU A 338 -2.69 6.59 0.47
N LEU A 339 -3.20 5.38 0.24
CA LEU A 339 -2.45 4.14 0.42
C LEU A 339 -1.24 4.10 -0.52
N ARG A 340 -1.47 4.35 -1.81
CA ARG A 340 -0.38 4.38 -2.79
C ARG A 340 0.65 5.45 -2.46
N TYR A 341 0.21 6.59 -1.96
CA TYR A 341 1.11 7.64 -1.48
C TYR A 341 1.97 7.20 -0.28
N MET A 342 1.39 6.51 0.70
CA MET A 342 2.16 5.92 1.82
C MET A 342 3.25 4.98 1.31
N ALA A 343 2.92 4.11 0.36
CA ALA A 343 3.88 3.18 -0.25
C ALA A 343 5.01 3.93 -0.98
N ILE A 344 4.67 4.90 -1.83
CA ILE A 344 5.63 5.70 -2.61
C ILE A 344 6.66 6.38 -1.70
N LEU A 345 6.21 7.06 -0.64
CA LEU A 345 7.10 7.84 0.23
C LEU A 345 7.98 7.02 1.16
N THR A 346 7.69 5.73 1.29
CA THR A 346 8.40 4.82 2.20
C THR A 346 9.16 3.72 1.47
N ASN A 347 9.35 3.84 0.14
CA ASN A 347 10.00 2.82 -0.69
C ASN A 347 9.27 1.45 -0.65
N GLY A 348 7.96 1.46 -0.45
CA GLY A 348 7.09 0.28 -0.42
C GLY A 348 6.39 0.01 -1.76
N THR A 349 5.34 -0.80 -1.70
CA THR A 349 4.45 -1.17 -2.82
C THR A 349 3.00 -1.15 -2.35
N TYR A 350 2.04 -1.10 -3.27
CA TYR A 350 0.62 -1.14 -2.96
C TYR A 350 0.05 -2.52 -3.26
N VAL A 351 -0.65 -3.11 -2.30
CA VAL A 351 -1.37 -4.37 -2.45
C VAL A 351 -2.87 -4.11 -2.30
N PHE A 352 -3.67 -4.84 -3.06
CA PHE A 352 -5.13 -4.75 -3.00
C PHE A 352 -5.74 -6.14 -3.16
N ILE A 353 -6.75 -6.45 -2.37
CA ILE A 353 -7.48 -7.71 -2.43
C ILE A 353 -8.45 -7.65 -3.61
N THR A 354 -8.62 -8.78 -4.29
CA THR A 354 -9.44 -8.90 -5.50
C THR A 354 -10.65 -9.79 -5.26
N ASN A 355 -11.71 -9.55 -6.04
CA ASN A 355 -12.94 -10.35 -5.99
C ASN A 355 -12.81 -11.77 -6.57
N ASP A 356 -11.63 -12.19 -7.07
CA ASP A 356 -11.43 -13.49 -7.73
C ASP A 356 -11.67 -14.69 -6.78
N SER A 357 -11.35 -14.53 -5.49
CA SER A 357 -11.61 -15.52 -4.45
C SER A 357 -13.09 -15.64 -4.06
N GLY A 358 -13.86 -14.56 -4.25
CA GLY A 358 -15.23 -14.43 -3.72
C GLY A 358 -15.32 -14.33 -2.19
N ILE A 359 -14.21 -14.05 -1.50
CA ILE A 359 -14.15 -13.80 -0.05
C ILE A 359 -14.24 -12.29 0.20
N GLY A 360 -14.94 -11.90 1.27
CA GLY A 360 -15.17 -10.50 1.61
C GLY A 360 -16.30 -9.85 0.81
N ASN A 361 -16.59 -8.60 1.12
CA ASN A 361 -17.48 -7.75 0.34
C ASN A 361 -16.81 -7.31 -0.98
N ASP A 362 -17.53 -6.54 -1.80
CA ASP A 362 -16.99 -6.06 -3.08
C ASP A 362 -15.72 -5.20 -2.87
N HIS A 363 -14.66 -5.58 -3.57
CA HIS A 363 -13.39 -4.86 -3.62
C HIS A 363 -13.37 -3.80 -4.72
N LEU A 364 -12.68 -2.69 -4.45
CA LEU A 364 -12.42 -1.63 -5.42
C LEU A 364 -11.72 -2.19 -6.66
N ILE A 365 -12.16 -1.78 -7.86
CA ILE A 365 -11.35 -1.96 -9.07
C ILE A 365 -10.18 -0.97 -8.97
N PRO A 366 -8.92 -1.42 -8.80
CA PRO A 366 -7.79 -0.53 -8.55
C PRO A 366 -7.48 0.34 -9.77
N SER A 367 -7.06 1.59 -9.56
CA SER A 367 -6.60 2.51 -10.61
C SER A 367 -5.16 2.22 -11.01
N VAL A 368 -4.87 0.99 -11.41
CA VAL A 368 -3.51 0.48 -11.71
C VAL A 368 -3.42 -0.04 -13.15
N GLY A 369 -2.21 -0.35 -13.61
CA GLY A 369 -1.99 -0.99 -14.90
C GLY A 369 -2.39 -2.48 -14.91
N GLN A 370 -1.79 -3.25 -15.82
CA GLN A 370 -1.95 -4.71 -15.80
C GLN A 370 -1.22 -5.29 -14.58
N TYR A 371 -1.86 -6.25 -13.91
CA TYR A 371 -1.32 -6.95 -12.76
C TYR A 371 -1.67 -8.44 -12.83
N ASP A 372 -0.91 -9.26 -12.11
CA ASP A 372 -1.19 -10.67 -11.89
C ASP A 372 -2.00 -10.85 -10.61
N VAL A 373 -2.93 -11.82 -10.62
CA VAL A 373 -3.69 -12.21 -9.42
C VAL A 373 -2.95 -13.37 -8.75
N GLU A 374 -2.61 -13.18 -7.48
CA GLU A 374 -1.93 -14.14 -6.61
C GLU A 374 -2.79 -14.44 -5.38
N TYR A 375 -2.45 -15.48 -4.61
CA TYR A 375 -2.99 -15.59 -3.26
C TYR A 375 -2.29 -14.58 -2.34
N LEU A 376 -3.05 -13.91 -1.47
CA LEU A 376 -2.53 -12.85 -0.61
C LEU A 376 -1.35 -13.33 0.24
N ASN A 377 -1.46 -14.51 0.86
CA ASN A 377 -0.37 -15.07 1.66
C ASN A 377 0.92 -15.28 0.83
N GLU A 378 0.82 -15.83 -0.38
CA GLU A 378 1.97 -16.06 -1.27
C GLU A 378 2.57 -14.74 -1.75
N LEU A 379 1.72 -13.76 -2.08
CA LEU A 379 2.13 -12.41 -2.45
C LEU A 379 2.92 -11.74 -1.31
N MET A 380 2.41 -11.81 -0.08
CA MET A 380 3.11 -11.25 1.09
C MET A 380 4.44 -11.95 1.36
N ILE A 381 4.50 -13.28 1.25
CA ILE A 381 5.75 -14.04 1.37
C ILE A 381 6.75 -13.60 0.30
N ARG A 382 6.31 -13.44 -0.96
CA ARG A 382 7.13 -12.96 -2.08
C ARG A 382 7.73 -11.58 -1.78
N LEU A 383 6.90 -10.63 -1.34
CA LEU A 383 7.34 -9.28 -0.99
C LEU A 383 8.35 -9.26 0.17
N ILE A 384 8.10 -10.06 1.21
CA ILE A 384 9.04 -10.17 2.33
C ILE A 384 10.40 -10.70 1.84
N ASN A 385 10.40 -11.74 1.01
CA ASN A 385 11.64 -12.28 0.45
C ASN A 385 12.36 -11.23 -0.43
N GLU A 386 11.65 -10.55 -1.33
CA GLU A 386 12.20 -9.50 -2.20
C GLU A 386 12.93 -8.40 -1.42
N TYR A 387 12.36 -7.94 -0.30
CA TYR A 387 12.96 -6.91 0.55
C TYR A 387 14.02 -7.43 1.53
N THR A 388 14.22 -8.75 1.61
CA THR A 388 15.17 -9.38 2.54
C THR A 388 16.33 -10.11 1.86
N GLU A 389 16.29 -10.30 0.54
CA GLU A 389 17.39 -10.87 -0.26
C GLU A 389 18.70 -10.10 -0.13
#